data_AF-A0AAN8Q4W7-F1
#
_entry.id   AF-A0AAN8Q4W7-F1
#
_cell.length_a   1.000
_cell.length_b   1.000
_cell.length_c   1.000
_cell.angle_alpha   90.00
_cell.angle_beta   90.00
_cell.angle_gamma   90.00
#
_symmetry.space_group_name_H-M   'P 1'
#
loop_
_entity.id
_entity.type
_entity.pdbx_description
1 polymer ?
#
loop_
_entity_poly.entity_id
_entity_poly.type
_entity_poly.pdbx_seq_one_letter_code
_entity_poly.pdbx_strand_id
1 'polypeptide(L)'
;MATSFGCCVLEPEDEHTGKHRPLLILTIVIATVFYGLLLIMNIVGEYAGIYSRGVNKVSDEYPVDLALSTDVLTLWTFIYVWHFVIFIYCIVSIFRKTSLQKPVYTSPTLLSFFFFGYMAVSYLLLTGWLFLWDRLLIAPAVVFMFVIFGSLYLALFVSYRKLNHYSKKLRQARRTKEMWMIIVIVQNGVALFAGWTTVIFYLNLAVCLVYWNVLAATSSLICLCIFAVHFIIFALTDLTILHKFTKYVLTPYIAIAVALAGMLLKNWRADSINAIFIAVFLVFVVICAIIKFIRMLIHIVRANRKVTPPSITISTVTNSTVTNGNSTDYPTTNETSFSSDNNDVDVDEIIPVIITNPVADEPVERREPLATVSEEPEHPLPDRNLFLSEFVLYN
;
A
#
# COMPACT_ATOMS: atom_id res chain seq x y z
N MET A 1 18.31 -22.00 7.87
CA MET A 1 16.90 -22.39 7.61
C MET A 1 16.12 -21.37 6.75
N ALA A 2 16.78 -20.42 6.05
CA ALA A 2 16.13 -19.37 5.25
C ALA A 2 16.16 -19.60 3.72
N THR A 3 16.79 -20.69 3.26
CA THR A 3 16.98 -20.98 1.82
C THR A 3 15.91 -21.89 1.23
N SER A 4 15.19 -22.67 2.03
CA SER A 4 14.21 -23.67 1.53
C SER A 4 12.85 -23.06 1.14
N PHE A 5 12.34 -22.06 1.88
CA PHE A 5 11.12 -21.33 1.51
C PHE A 5 11.29 -20.41 0.29
N GLY A 6 12.53 -20.19 -0.16
CA GLY A 6 12.83 -19.35 -1.33
C GLY A 6 12.40 -19.95 -2.66
N CYS A 7 12.37 -21.29 -2.77
CA CYS A 7 12.14 -21.99 -4.03
C CYS A 7 10.63 -22.13 -4.36
N CYS A 8 9.75 -22.24 -3.35
CA CYS A 8 8.33 -22.53 -3.58
C CYS A 8 7.50 -21.35 -4.14
N VAL A 9 7.97 -20.10 -4.01
CA VAL A 9 7.20 -18.91 -4.43
C VAL A 9 7.52 -18.47 -5.86
N LEU A 10 8.71 -18.82 -6.36
CA LEU A 10 9.14 -18.53 -7.71
C LEU A 10 8.84 -19.75 -8.58
N GLU A 11 7.67 -19.72 -9.25
CA GLU A 11 7.33 -20.70 -10.28
C GLU A 11 8.48 -20.82 -11.30
N PRO A 12 8.85 -22.04 -11.73
CA PRO A 12 9.91 -22.23 -12.72
C PRO A 12 9.61 -21.41 -13.99
N GLU A 13 10.66 -20.77 -14.52
CA GLU A 13 10.59 -20.02 -15.78
C GLU A 13 10.35 -21.00 -16.93
N ASP A 14 9.09 -21.11 -17.39
CA ASP A 14 8.83 -21.67 -18.71
C ASP A 14 9.20 -20.60 -19.73
N GLU A 15 10.45 -20.59 -20.16
CA GLU A 15 10.98 -19.61 -21.12
C GLU A 15 10.31 -19.71 -22.52
N HIS A 16 9.37 -20.64 -22.72
CA HIS A 16 9.03 -21.11 -24.07
C HIS A 16 7.59 -21.21 -24.52
N THR A 17 6.57 -20.70 -23.83
CA THR A 17 5.23 -20.73 -24.45
C THR A 17 4.44 -19.44 -24.28
N GLY A 18 4.06 -18.81 -25.41
CA GLY A 18 2.97 -17.83 -25.47
C GLY A 18 1.60 -18.46 -25.20
N LYS A 19 1.55 -19.56 -24.44
CA LYS A 19 0.35 -20.32 -24.11
C LYS A 19 -0.27 -19.75 -22.84
N HIS A 20 -1.59 -19.82 -22.79
CA HIS A 20 -2.35 -19.47 -21.60
C HIS A 20 -2.04 -20.44 -20.46
N ARG A 21 -1.87 -19.91 -19.24
CA ARG A 21 -1.71 -20.70 -18.01
C ARG A 21 -3.08 -20.95 -17.37
N PRO A 22 -3.68 -22.15 -17.49
CA PRO A 22 -5.06 -22.39 -17.07
C PRO A 22 -5.22 -22.26 -15.55
N LEU A 23 -4.25 -22.70 -14.75
CA LEU A 23 -4.29 -22.56 -13.30
C LEU A 23 -4.36 -21.09 -12.86
N LEU A 24 -3.56 -20.22 -13.49
CA LEU A 24 -3.56 -18.80 -13.20
C LEU A 24 -4.91 -18.15 -13.56
N ILE A 25 -5.43 -18.45 -14.76
CA ILE A 25 -6.76 -17.99 -15.19
C ILE A 25 -7.83 -18.46 -14.21
N LEU A 26 -7.81 -19.74 -13.83
CA LEU A 26 -8.75 -20.31 -12.88
C LEU A 26 -8.72 -19.55 -11.55
N THR A 27 -7.54 -19.28 -10.99
CA THR A 27 -7.45 -18.51 -9.73
C THR A 27 -7.92 -17.07 -9.85
N ILE A 28 -7.71 -16.42 -11.01
CA ILE A 28 -8.26 -15.08 -11.28
C ILE A 28 -9.79 -15.14 -11.28
N VAL A 29 -10.37 -16.12 -11.98
CA VAL A 29 -11.83 -16.30 -12.05
C VAL A 29 -12.41 -16.56 -10.67
N ILE A 30 -11.83 -17.47 -9.89
CA ILE A 30 -12.28 -17.78 -8.51
C ILE A 30 -12.23 -16.53 -7.63
N ALA A 31 -11.13 -15.78 -7.64
CA ALA A 31 -11.00 -14.55 -6.87
C ALA A 31 -12.03 -13.49 -7.29
N THR A 32 -12.31 -13.38 -8.59
CA THR A 32 -13.31 -12.46 -9.15
C THR A 32 -14.72 -12.86 -8.71
N VAL A 33 -15.05 -14.15 -8.74
CA VAL A 33 -16.36 -14.68 -8.30
C VAL A 33 -16.57 -14.43 -6.81
N PHE A 34 -15.58 -14.71 -5.96
CA PHE A 34 -15.69 -14.45 -4.52
C PHE A 34 -15.77 -12.96 -4.19
N TYR A 35 -15.07 -12.11 -4.94
CA TYR A 35 -15.24 -10.67 -4.82
C TYR A 35 -16.64 -10.21 -5.26
N GLY A 36 -17.19 -10.76 -6.35
CA GLY A 36 -18.57 -10.48 -6.76
C GLY A 36 -19.59 -10.95 -5.74
N LEU A 37 -19.39 -12.14 -5.16
CA LEU A 37 -20.20 -12.65 -4.05
C LEU A 37 -20.16 -11.70 -2.84
N LEU A 38 -18.97 -11.22 -2.46
CA LEU A 38 -18.81 -10.24 -1.39
C LEU A 38 -19.63 -8.97 -1.66
N LEU A 39 -19.54 -8.40 -2.86
CA LEU A 39 -20.31 -7.20 -3.22
C LEU A 39 -21.81 -7.44 -3.16
N ILE A 40 -22.28 -8.56 -3.72
CA ILE A 40 -23.70 -8.92 -3.70
C ILE A 40 -24.18 -9.09 -2.26
N MET A 41 -23.45 -9.83 -1.43
CA MET A 41 -23.84 -10.07 -0.05
C MET A 41 -23.76 -8.81 0.80
N ASN A 42 -22.82 -7.91 0.54
CA ASN A 42 -22.70 -6.66 1.28
C ASN A 42 -23.80 -5.66 0.90
N ILE A 43 -24.07 -5.47 -0.41
CA ILE A 43 -25.08 -4.52 -0.89
C ILE A 43 -26.48 -5.14 -0.77
N VAL A 44 -26.74 -6.23 -1.46
CA VAL A 44 -28.08 -6.82 -1.59
C VAL A 44 -28.51 -7.54 -0.33
N GLY A 45 -27.56 -8.11 0.44
CA GLY A 45 -27.90 -8.88 1.63
C GLY A 45 -28.66 -8.08 2.68
N GLU A 46 -28.39 -6.79 2.80
CA GLU A 46 -29.13 -5.91 3.70
C GLU A 46 -30.55 -5.63 3.17
N TYR A 47 -30.71 -5.24 1.90
CA TYR A 47 -32.03 -4.98 1.31
C TYR A 47 -32.94 -6.22 1.25
N ALA A 48 -32.36 -7.39 1.01
CA ALA A 48 -33.09 -8.65 0.91
C ALA A 48 -33.43 -9.25 2.29
N GLY A 49 -33.04 -8.60 3.39
CA GLY A 49 -33.28 -9.10 4.75
C GLY A 49 -32.53 -10.39 5.07
N ILE A 50 -31.39 -10.64 4.42
CA ILE A 50 -30.53 -11.81 4.69
C ILE A 50 -29.93 -11.71 6.10
N TYR A 51 -29.57 -10.49 6.50
CA TYR A 51 -29.06 -10.17 7.83
C TYR A 51 -30.21 -9.89 8.79
N SER A 52 -30.17 -10.49 9.97
CA SER A 52 -31.20 -10.27 11.00
C SER A 52 -30.98 -9.01 11.82
N ARG A 53 -29.73 -8.56 11.98
CA ARG A 53 -29.33 -7.36 12.72
C ARG A 53 -28.64 -6.33 11.83
N GLY A 54 -27.71 -6.79 10.99
CA GLY A 54 -26.79 -5.91 10.25
C GLY A 54 -25.57 -5.49 11.08
N VAL A 55 -24.53 -5.01 10.40
CA VAL A 55 -23.20 -4.79 11.00
C VAL A 55 -23.19 -3.68 12.06
N ASN A 56 -23.91 -2.58 11.79
CA ASN A 56 -23.93 -1.42 12.67
C ASN A 56 -24.64 -1.71 13.99
N LYS A 57 -25.80 -2.40 13.94
CA LYS A 57 -26.56 -2.73 15.16
C LYS A 57 -25.78 -3.60 16.14
N VAL A 58 -25.01 -4.57 15.63
CA VAL A 58 -24.14 -5.39 16.48
C VAL A 58 -23.02 -4.55 17.12
N SER A 59 -22.48 -3.59 16.36
CA SER A 59 -21.43 -2.70 16.86
C SER A 59 -21.95 -1.70 17.90
N ASP A 60 -23.20 -1.26 17.76
CA ASP A 60 -23.87 -0.38 18.72
C ASP A 60 -24.29 -1.11 20.01
N GLU A 61 -24.52 -2.42 19.95
CA GLU A 61 -24.82 -3.27 21.12
C GLU A 61 -23.61 -3.43 22.06
N TYR A 62 -22.38 -3.36 21.51
CA TYR A 62 -21.14 -3.52 22.25
C TYR A 62 -20.22 -2.31 22.08
N PRO A 63 -20.50 -1.19 22.77
CA PRO A 63 -19.76 0.06 22.58
C PRO A 63 -18.31 -0.08 23.04
N VAL A 64 -17.40 0.46 22.22
CA VAL A 64 -15.96 0.52 22.47
C VAL A 64 -15.42 1.88 22.05
N ASP A 65 -14.35 2.35 22.71
CA ASP A 65 -13.73 3.65 22.39
C ASP A 65 -12.95 3.62 21.06
N LEU A 66 -12.85 2.44 20.42
CA LEU A 66 -12.31 2.25 19.07
C LEU A 66 -13.39 2.37 17.98
N ALA A 67 -14.66 2.61 18.33
CA ALA A 67 -15.72 2.71 17.34
C ALA A 67 -15.41 3.85 16.36
N LEU A 68 -15.57 3.60 15.06
CA LEU A 68 -15.30 4.59 14.01
C LEU A 68 -16.50 5.49 13.79
N SER A 69 -16.27 6.75 13.40
CA SER A 69 -17.32 7.61 12.86
C SER A 69 -17.87 7.02 11.56
N THR A 70 -19.17 7.18 11.33
CA THR A 70 -19.85 6.66 10.13
C THR A 70 -19.22 7.16 8.84
N ASP A 71 -18.78 8.42 8.80
CA ASP A 71 -18.10 9.01 7.64
C ASP A 71 -16.84 8.23 7.22
N VAL A 72 -16.09 7.72 8.20
CA VAL A 72 -14.86 6.97 7.94
C VAL A 72 -15.14 5.54 7.44
N LEU A 73 -16.34 5.00 7.68
CA LEU A 73 -16.75 3.71 7.13
C LEU A 73 -16.91 3.73 5.60
N THR A 74 -17.07 4.91 4.98
CA THR A 74 -17.06 5.08 3.52
C THR A 74 -15.76 4.60 2.85
N LEU A 75 -14.67 4.42 3.62
CA LEU A 75 -13.43 3.84 3.11
C LEU A 75 -13.64 2.41 2.56
N TRP A 76 -14.63 1.66 3.06
CA TRP A 76 -15.04 0.38 2.49
C TRP A 76 -15.44 0.51 1.02
N THR A 77 -16.29 1.48 0.70
CA THR A 77 -16.72 1.76 -0.68
C THR A 77 -15.52 2.07 -1.57
N PHE A 78 -14.58 2.89 -1.10
CA PHE A 78 -13.38 3.22 -1.86
C PHE A 78 -12.48 1.99 -2.09
N ILE A 79 -12.29 1.14 -1.08
CA ILE A 79 -11.57 -0.13 -1.20
C ILE A 79 -12.24 -1.04 -2.23
N TYR A 80 -13.56 -1.17 -2.19
CA TYR A 80 -14.31 -1.97 -3.14
C TYR A 80 -14.13 -1.44 -4.57
N VAL A 81 -14.31 -0.14 -4.81
CA VAL A 81 -14.09 0.44 -6.16
C VAL A 81 -12.67 0.21 -6.64
N TRP A 82 -11.66 0.39 -5.78
CA TRP A 82 -10.26 0.13 -6.17
C TRP A 82 -10.04 -1.35 -6.53
N HIS A 83 -10.61 -2.26 -5.75
CA HIS A 83 -10.51 -3.70 -6.01
C HIS A 83 -11.22 -4.12 -7.31
N PHE A 84 -12.34 -3.48 -7.65
CA PHE A 84 -12.97 -3.64 -8.95
C PHE A 84 -12.02 -3.24 -10.09
N VAL A 85 -11.31 -2.11 -9.96
CA VAL A 85 -10.29 -1.67 -10.93
C VAL A 85 -9.13 -2.67 -11.03
N ILE A 86 -8.70 -3.28 -9.93
CA ILE A 86 -7.69 -4.36 -9.94
C ILE A 86 -8.15 -5.53 -10.81
N PHE A 87 -9.40 -5.97 -10.67
CA PHE A 87 -9.92 -7.08 -11.46
C PHE A 87 -10.10 -6.73 -12.94
N ILE A 88 -10.57 -5.52 -13.26
CA ILE A 88 -10.57 -5.02 -14.64
C ILE A 88 -9.16 -5.10 -15.23
N TYR A 89 -8.16 -4.58 -14.51
CA TYR A 89 -6.77 -4.63 -14.96
C TYR A 89 -6.30 -6.07 -15.20
N CYS A 90 -6.58 -6.99 -14.26
CA CYS A 90 -6.22 -8.40 -14.39
C CYS A 90 -6.89 -9.06 -15.61
N ILE A 91 -8.19 -8.84 -15.83
CA ILE A 91 -8.92 -9.40 -16.97
C ILE A 91 -8.39 -8.82 -18.29
N VAL A 92 -8.22 -7.50 -18.38
CA VAL A 92 -7.64 -6.84 -19.56
C VAL A 92 -6.23 -7.38 -19.86
N SER A 93 -5.44 -7.68 -18.82
CA SER A 93 -4.08 -8.22 -18.99
C SER A 93 -4.03 -9.63 -19.59
N ILE A 94 -5.14 -10.40 -19.51
CA ILE A 94 -5.28 -11.72 -20.17
C ILE A 94 -5.36 -11.56 -21.68
N PHE A 95 -6.13 -10.58 -22.15
CA PHE A 95 -6.39 -10.34 -23.57
C PHE A 95 -5.35 -9.44 -24.22
N ARG A 96 -4.67 -8.58 -23.44
CA ARG A 96 -3.64 -7.66 -23.95
C ARG A 96 -2.33 -8.40 -24.24
N LYS A 97 -1.77 -8.17 -25.42
CA LYS A 97 -0.48 -8.73 -25.86
C LYS A 97 0.66 -7.72 -25.71
N THR A 98 1.86 -8.21 -25.42
CA THR A 98 3.12 -7.44 -25.50
C THR A 98 3.57 -7.28 -26.95
N SER A 99 4.60 -6.46 -27.21
CA SER A 99 5.24 -6.29 -28.53
C SER A 99 5.71 -7.62 -29.14
N LEU A 100 6.00 -8.61 -28.31
CA LEU A 100 6.36 -9.98 -28.70
C LEU A 100 5.14 -10.90 -28.92
N GLN A 101 3.93 -10.34 -29.07
CA GLN A 101 2.64 -11.03 -29.20
C GLN A 101 2.25 -12.01 -28.07
N LYS A 102 3.02 -12.09 -26.98
CA LYS A 102 2.68 -12.89 -25.79
C LYS A 102 1.68 -12.16 -24.89
N PRO A 103 0.80 -12.86 -24.14
CA PRO A 103 -0.08 -12.21 -23.17
C PRO A 103 0.70 -11.45 -22.09
N VAL A 104 0.23 -10.26 -21.70
CA VAL A 104 0.94 -9.42 -20.71
C VAL A 104 0.99 -10.10 -19.35
N TYR A 105 -0.06 -10.82 -18.95
CA TYR A 105 -0.15 -11.48 -17.65
C TYR A 105 0.84 -12.64 -17.46
N THR A 106 1.38 -13.23 -18.54
CA THR A 106 2.37 -14.33 -18.47
C THR A 106 3.79 -13.92 -18.82
N SER A 107 4.01 -12.69 -19.29
CA SER A 107 5.31 -12.27 -19.82
C SER A 107 5.79 -10.98 -19.16
N PRO A 108 6.56 -11.01 -18.06
CA PRO A 108 6.66 -12.09 -17.10
C PRO A 108 5.42 -12.15 -16.19
N THR A 109 5.19 -13.29 -15.55
CA THR A 109 4.09 -13.48 -14.60
C THR A 109 4.31 -12.66 -13.33
N LEU A 110 3.82 -11.41 -13.32
CA LEU A 110 3.97 -10.48 -12.19
C LEU A 110 3.05 -10.81 -11.00
N LEU A 111 1.86 -11.32 -11.28
CA LEU A 111 0.91 -11.79 -10.27
C LEU A 111 0.78 -13.31 -10.39
N SER A 112 1.09 -14.03 -9.32
CA SER A 112 1.04 -15.49 -9.29
C SER A 112 -0.36 -16.02 -8.99
N PHE A 113 -0.56 -17.31 -9.20
CA PHE A 113 -1.79 -17.97 -8.74
C PHE A 113 -1.91 -17.95 -7.20
N PHE A 114 -0.78 -17.96 -6.47
CA PHE A 114 -0.78 -17.75 -5.01
C PHE A 114 -1.33 -16.38 -4.62
N PHE A 115 -0.97 -15.31 -5.33
CA PHE A 115 -1.51 -13.98 -5.09
C PHE A 115 -3.05 -13.98 -5.17
N PHE A 116 -3.60 -14.54 -6.24
CA PHE A 116 -5.05 -14.63 -6.41
C PHE A 116 -5.70 -15.60 -5.41
N GLY A 117 -5.03 -16.69 -5.04
CA GLY A 117 -5.49 -17.61 -4.00
C GLY A 117 -5.67 -16.91 -2.64
N TYR A 118 -4.68 -16.14 -2.20
CA TYR A 118 -4.79 -15.36 -0.96
C TYR A 118 -5.91 -14.31 -1.03
N MET A 119 -6.05 -13.61 -2.15
CA MET A 119 -7.14 -12.67 -2.36
C MET A 119 -8.51 -13.35 -2.30
N ALA A 120 -8.67 -14.52 -2.94
CA ALA A 120 -9.89 -15.30 -2.91
C ALA A 120 -10.27 -15.72 -1.48
N VAL A 121 -9.31 -16.21 -0.70
CA VAL A 121 -9.52 -16.54 0.72
C VAL A 121 -9.99 -15.32 1.50
N SER A 122 -9.36 -14.16 1.33
CA SER A 122 -9.76 -12.91 2.00
C SER A 122 -11.21 -12.51 1.68
N TYR A 123 -11.64 -12.59 0.42
CA TYR A 123 -13.02 -12.21 0.04
C TYR A 123 -14.06 -13.21 0.54
N LEU A 124 -13.76 -14.52 0.46
CA LEU A 124 -14.65 -15.55 0.97
C LEU A 124 -14.83 -15.42 2.49
N LEU A 125 -13.74 -15.23 3.23
CA LEU A 125 -13.79 -15.04 4.67
C LEU A 125 -14.45 -13.71 5.05
N LEU A 126 -14.26 -12.63 4.27
CA LEU A 126 -14.96 -11.37 4.54
C LEU A 126 -16.48 -11.53 4.34
N THR A 127 -16.89 -12.29 3.33
CA THR A 127 -18.30 -12.65 3.14
C THR A 127 -18.82 -13.44 4.33
N GLY A 128 -18.07 -14.47 4.76
CA GLY A 128 -18.42 -15.26 5.95
C GLY A 128 -18.47 -14.42 7.24
N TRP A 129 -17.59 -13.43 7.37
CA TRP A 129 -17.56 -12.52 8.50
C TRP A 129 -18.87 -11.74 8.63
N LEU A 130 -19.47 -11.28 7.53
CA LEU A 130 -20.78 -10.61 7.57
C LEU A 130 -21.85 -11.47 8.26
N PHE A 131 -21.90 -12.76 7.92
CA PHE A 131 -22.84 -13.70 8.55
C PHE A 131 -22.51 -13.98 10.02
N LEU A 132 -21.23 -14.20 10.35
CA LEU A 132 -20.83 -14.47 11.72
C LEU A 132 -21.13 -13.28 12.63
N TRP A 133 -20.83 -12.07 12.15
CA TRP A 133 -21.08 -10.83 12.87
C TRP A 133 -22.57 -10.63 13.11
N ASP A 134 -23.40 -10.77 12.08
CA ASP A 134 -24.87 -10.69 12.17
C ASP A 134 -25.48 -11.65 13.22
N ARG A 135 -24.91 -12.86 13.33
CA ARG A 135 -25.39 -13.91 14.23
C ARG A 135 -24.77 -13.85 15.63
N LEU A 136 -24.04 -12.78 15.98
CA LEU A 136 -23.32 -12.63 17.25
C LEU A 136 -22.31 -13.76 17.52
N LEU A 137 -21.79 -14.39 16.46
CA LEU A 137 -20.66 -15.32 16.56
C LEU A 137 -19.36 -14.51 16.56
N ILE A 138 -19.20 -13.67 17.59
CA ILE A 138 -18.15 -12.62 17.66
C ILE A 138 -16.74 -13.23 17.65
N ALA A 139 -16.47 -14.26 18.45
CA ALA A 139 -15.13 -14.87 18.51
C ALA A 139 -14.70 -15.50 17.16
N PRO A 140 -15.54 -16.33 16.49
CA PRO A 140 -15.25 -16.78 15.12
C PRO A 140 -15.05 -15.63 14.12
N ALA A 141 -15.83 -14.55 14.23
CA ALA A 141 -15.71 -13.40 13.36
C ALA A 141 -14.34 -12.69 13.51
N VAL A 142 -13.82 -12.56 14.74
CA VAL A 142 -12.47 -12.05 14.99
C VAL A 142 -11.39 -12.93 14.36
N VAL A 143 -11.55 -14.25 14.44
CA VAL A 143 -10.62 -15.20 13.78
C VAL A 143 -10.64 -15.01 12.26
N PHE A 144 -11.81 -14.82 11.67
CA PHE A 144 -11.92 -14.54 10.23
C PHE A 144 -11.17 -13.26 9.86
N MET A 145 -11.36 -12.18 10.62
CA MET A 145 -10.63 -10.92 10.40
C MET A 145 -9.12 -11.08 10.51
N PHE A 146 -8.64 -11.88 11.48
CA PHE A 146 -7.21 -12.20 11.60
C PHE A 146 -6.65 -12.86 10.33
N VAL A 147 -7.36 -13.89 9.83
CA VAL A 147 -6.95 -14.61 8.63
C VAL A 147 -7.07 -13.74 7.37
N ILE A 148 -8.06 -12.84 7.31
CA ILE A 148 -8.25 -11.90 6.19
C ILE A 148 -7.03 -11.00 6.04
N PHE A 149 -6.67 -10.21 7.06
CA PHE A 149 -5.54 -9.27 6.91
C PHE A 149 -4.21 -10.02 6.73
N GLY A 150 -4.03 -11.17 7.39
CA GLY A 150 -2.87 -12.02 7.21
C GLY A 150 -2.72 -12.51 5.77
N SER A 151 -3.82 -12.97 5.16
CA SER A 151 -3.84 -13.40 3.75
C SER A 151 -3.52 -12.25 2.80
N LEU A 152 -4.00 -11.04 3.07
CA LEU A 152 -3.69 -9.86 2.25
C LEU A 152 -2.20 -9.49 2.32
N TYR A 153 -1.59 -9.53 3.50
CA TYR A 153 -0.14 -9.31 3.62
C TYR A 153 0.68 -10.40 2.92
N LEU A 154 0.22 -11.66 2.94
CA LEU A 154 0.84 -12.74 2.17
C LEU A 154 0.72 -12.51 0.65
N ALA A 155 -0.44 -12.05 0.16
CA ALA A 155 -0.63 -11.66 -1.23
C ALA A 155 0.37 -10.56 -1.63
N LEU A 156 0.48 -9.51 -0.81
CA LEU A 156 1.45 -8.42 -1.01
C LEU A 156 2.89 -8.93 -1.04
N PHE A 157 3.28 -9.77 -0.09
CA PHE A 157 4.62 -10.36 -0.04
C PHE A 157 4.98 -11.09 -1.34
N VAL A 158 4.06 -11.91 -1.86
CA VAL A 158 4.24 -12.63 -3.13
C VAL A 158 4.38 -11.65 -4.30
N SER A 159 3.50 -10.65 -4.38
CA SER A 159 3.53 -9.61 -5.42
C SER A 159 4.84 -8.80 -5.41
N TYR A 160 5.27 -8.38 -4.22
CA TYR A 160 6.52 -7.64 -4.02
C TYR A 160 7.75 -8.43 -4.45
N ARG A 161 7.83 -9.71 -4.07
CA ARG A 161 8.97 -10.55 -4.46
C ARG A 161 9.05 -10.74 -5.95
N LYS A 162 7.93 -11.07 -6.62
CA LYS A 162 7.89 -11.24 -8.07
C LYS A 162 8.24 -9.94 -8.80
N LEU A 163 7.65 -8.81 -8.39
CA LEU A 163 7.94 -7.53 -9.02
C LEU A 163 9.42 -7.13 -8.86
N ASN A 164 9.98 -7.27 -7.66
CA ASN A 164 11.40 -6.96 -7.44
C ASN A 164 12.32 -7.84 -8.28
N HIS A 165 12.02 -9.13 -8.41
CA HIS A 165 12.77 -10.07 -9.25
C HIS A 165 12.74 -9.66 -10.73
N TYR A 166 11.56 -9.35 -11.28
CA TYR A 166 11.40 -9.00 -12.70
C TYR A 166 11.63 -7.52 -13.04
N SER A 167 11.82 -6.66 -12.05
CA SER A 167 11.93 -5.20 -12.23
C SER A 167 13.05 -4.78 -13.19
N LYS A 168 14.23 -5.43 -13.12
CA LYS A 168 15.36 -5.15 -14.02
C LYS A 168 15.04 -5.56 -15.47
N LYS A 169 14.54 -6.79 -15.67
CA LYS A 169 14.12 -7.32 -16.98
C LYS A 169 13.06 -6.42 -17.64
N LEU A 170 12.08 -5.94 -16.86
CA LEU A 170 11.03 -5.04 -17.35
C LEU A 170 11.54 -3.66 -17.78
N ARG A 171 12.52 -3.10 -17.05
CA ARG A 171 13.16 -1.82 -17.43
C ARG A 171 13.94 -1.95 -18.73
N GLN A 172 14.73 -3.02 -18.86
CA GLN A 172 15.48 -3.31 -20.09
C GLN A 172 14.56 -3.49 -21.30
N ALA A 173 13.41 -4.16 -21.11
CA ALA A 173 12.40 -4.35 -22.16
C ALA A 173 11.53 -3.10 -22.43
N ARG A 174 11.84 -1.92 -21.87
CA ARG A 174 11.04 -0.68 -21.97
C ARG A 174 9.57 -0.83 -21.53
N ARG A 175 9.29 -1.76 -20.61
CA ARG A 175 7.94 -2.08 -20.10
C ARG A 175 7.71 -1.56 -18.67
N THR A 176 8.24 -0.37 -18.40
CA THR A 176 8.09 0.31 -17.10
C THR A 176 6.64 0.66 -16.76
N LYS A 177 5.78 0.86 -17.78
CA LYS A 177 4.35 1.09 -17.59
C LYS A 177 3.68 -0.07 -16.84
N GLU A 178 4.00 -1.31 -17.20
CA GLU A 178 3.44 -2.51 -16.54
C GLU A 178 3.82 -2.59 -15.06
N MET A 179 5.08 -2.26 -14.76
CA MET A 179 5.57 -2.20 -13.40
C MET A 179 4.78 -1.16 -12.58
N TRP A 180 4.56 0.04 -13.13
CA TRP A 180 3.80 1.09 -12.44
C TRP A 180 2.32 0.75 -12.27
N MET A 181 1.69 0.11 -13.25
CA MET A 181 0.30 -0.35 -13.12
C MET A 181 0.15 -1.34 -11.95
N ILE A 182 1.07 -2.30 -11.80
CA ILE A 182 1.07 -3.22 -10.66
C ILE A 182 1.27 -2.47 -9.34
N ILE A 183 2.20 -1.53 -9.28
CA ILE A 183 2.48 -0.78 -8.04
C ILE A 183 1.28 0.07 -7.63
N VAL A 184 0.78 0.90 -8.54
CA VAL A 184 -0.25 1.91 -8.26
C VAL A 184 -1.61 1.24 -8.10
N ILE A 185 -2.02 0.38 -9.02
CA ILE A 185 -3.37 -0.19 -9.00
C ILE A 185 -3.42 -1.35 -8.02
N VAL A 186 -2.51 -2.33 -8.17
CA VAL A 186 -2.63 -3.60 -7.46
C VAL A 186 -2.06 -3.52 -6.05
N GLN A 187 -0.78 -3.19 -5.91
CA GLN A 187 -0.10 -3.22 -4.61
C GLN A 187 -0.64 -2.18 -3.64
N ASN A 188 -0.84 -0.94 -4.08
CA ASN A 188 -1.44 0.07 -3.19
C ASN A 188 -2.92 -0.22 -2.87
N GLY A 189 -3.72 -0.75 -3.81
CA GLY A 189 -5.11 -1.13 -3.52
C GLY A 189 -5.20 -2.24 -2.48
N VAL A 190 -4.45 -3.34 -2.67
CA VAL A 190 -4.41 -4.45 -1.70
C VAL A 190 -3.80 -4.03 -0.37
N ALA A 191 -2.79 -3.15 -0.38
CA ALA A 191 -2.16 -2.65 0.84
C ALA A 191 -3.09 -1.71 1.63
N LEU A 192 -3.93 -0.92 0.95
CA LEU A 192 -4.99 -0.15 1.60
C LEU A 192 -5.94 -1.09 2.34
N PHE A 193 -6.40 -2.14 1.66
CA PHE A 193 -7.32 -3.11 2.24
C PHE A 193 -6.70 -3.88 3.40
N ALA A 194 -5.43 -4.27 3.31
CA ALA A 194 -4.70 -4.92 4.41
C ALA A 194 -4.59 -4.01 5.64
N GLY A 195 -4.22 -2.74 5.44
CA GLY A 195 -4.15 -1.75 6.52
C GLY A 195 -5.50 -1.52 7.19
N TRP A 196 -6.56 -1.36 6.39
CA TRP A 196 -7.92 -1.19 6.91
C TRP A 196 -8.42 -2.40 7.69
N THR A 197 -8.29 -3.61 7.13
CA THR A 197 -8.74 -4.85 7.83
C THR A 197 -7.94 -5.15 9.09
N THR A 198 -6.70 -4.66 9.19
CA THR A 198 -5.92 -4.72 10.43
C THR A 198 -6.56 -3.86 11.52
N VAL A 199 -7.02 -2.64 11.19
CA VAL A 199 -7.75 -1.80 12.16
C VAL A 199 -9.07 -2.46 12.57
N ILE A 200 -9.84 -2.94 11.59
CA ILE A 200 -11.12 -3.59 11.83
C ILE A 200 -10.96 -4.85 12.69
N PHE A 201 -9.86 -5.61 12.53
CA PHE A 201 -9.55 -6.72 13.44
C PHE A 201 -9.43 -6.26 14.90
N TYR A 202 -8.69 -5.19 15.19
CA TYR A 202 -8.54 -4.69 16.57
C TYR A 202 -9.82 -4.12 17.14
N LEU A 203 -10.64 -3.47 16.30
CA LEU A 203 -11.99 -3.04 16.68
C LEU A 203 -12.87 -4.25 17.06
N ASN A 204 -12.92 -5.28 16.21
CA ASN A 204 -13.69 -6.49 16.48
C ASN A 204 -13.16 -7.24 17.71
N LEU A 205 -11.85 -7.22 17.94
CA LEU A 205 -11.24 -7.80 19.14
C LEU A 205 -11.68 -7.05 20.41
N ALA A 206 -11.73 -5.71 20.38
CA ALA A 206 -12.25 -4.92 21.49
C ALA A 206 -13.71 -5.24 21.78
N VAL A 207 -14.55 -5.33 20.74
CA VAL A 207 -15.96 -5.76 20.85
C VAL A 207 -16.06 -7.16 21.45
N CYS A 208 -15.21 -8.09 21.03
CA CYS A 208 -15.16 -9.45 21.59
C CYS A 208 -14.83 -9.47 23.09
N LEU A 209 -13.91 -8.61 23.55
CA LEU A 209 -13.62 -8.47 24.97
C LEU A 209 -14.81 -7.90 25.75
N VAL A 210 -15.51 -6.91 25.20
CA VAL A 210 -16.76 -6.38 25.81
C VAL A 210 -17.84 -7.45 25.85
N TYR A 211 -18.00 -8.23 24.79
CA TYR A 211 -18.89 -9.38 24.74
C TYR A 211 -18.59 -10.41 25.85
N TRP A 212 -17.33 -10.53 26.26
CA TRP A 212 -16.89 -11.35 27.39
C TRP A 212 -16.87 -10.62 28.74
N ASN A 213 -17.62 -9.53 28.87
CA ASN A 213 -17.79 -8.75 30.10
C ASN A 213 -16.54 -8.01 30.60
N VAL A 214 -15.56 -7.74 29.72
CA VAL A 214 -14.48 -6.80 30.04
C VAL A 214 -14.98 -5.36 29.82
N LEU A 215 -14.67 -4.46 30.75
CA LEU A 215 -15.08 -3.05 30.67
C LEU A 215 -14.62 -2.43 29.33
N ALA A 216 -15.51 -1.71 28.64
CA ALA A 216 -15.25 -1.11 27.32
C ALA A 216 -13.96 -0.29 27.24
N ALA A 217 -13.69 0.55 28.24
CA ALA A 217 -12.46 1.34 28.33
C ALA A 217 -11.21 0.44 28.43
N THR A 218 -11.26 -0.63 29.22
CA THR A 218 -10.16 -1.59 29.37
C THR A 218 -9.97 -2.42 28.11
N SER A 219 -11.04 -2.92 27.50
CA SER A 219 -11.02 -3.65 26.23
C SER A 219 -10.36 -2.83 25.12
N SER A 220 -10.74 -1.56 25.03
CA SER A 220 -10.22 -0.60 24.08
C SER A 220 -8.73 -0.34 24.30
N LEU A 221 -8.32 -0.09 25.55
CA LEU A 221 -6.91 0.15 25.90
C LEU A 221 -6.03 -1.06 25.57
N ILE A 222 -6.48 -2.28 25.91
CA ILE A 222 -5.75 -3.51 25.58
C ILE A 222 -5.54 -3.62 24.07
N CYS A 223 -6.59 -3.41 23.28
CA CYS A 223 -6.51 -3.52 21.83
C CYS A 223 -5.63 -2.41 21.21
N LEU A 224 -5.68 -1.18 21.74
CA LEU A 224 -4.81 -0.09 21.31
C LEU A 224 -3.34 -0.38 21.59
N CYS A 225 -3.01 -0.92 22.76
CA CYS A 225 -1.63 -1.30 23.10
C CYS A 225 -1.09 -2.37 22.14
N ILE A 226 -1.87 -3.42 21.88
CA ILE A 226 -1.47 -4.48 20.94
C ILE A 226 -1.35 -3.92 19.53
N PHE A 227 -2.29 -3.06 19.11
CA PHE A 227 -2.27 -2.43 17.79
C PHE A 227 -1.06 -1.51 17.62
N ALA A 228 -0.71 -0.72 18.62
CA ALA A 228 0.45 0.16 18.59
C ALA A 228 1.76 -0.65 18.45
N VAL A 229 1.91 -1.74 19.21
CA VAL A 229 3.08 -2.63 19.07
C VAL A 229 3.15 -3.25 17.68
N HIS A 230 2.03 -3.76 17.17
CA HIS A 230 1.97 -4.30 15.81
C HIS A 230 2.33 -3.23 14.76
N PHE A 231 1.79 -2.01 14.88
CA PHE A 231 2.13 -0.91 13.97
C PHE A 231 3.61 -0.53 14.05
N ILE A 232 4.22 -0.50 15.23
CA ILE A 232 5.66 -0.23 15.39
C ILE A 232 6.47 -1.28 14.64
N ILE A 233 6.15 -2.57 14.81
CA ILE A 233 6.81 -3.66 14.08
C ILE A 233 6.63 -3.50 12.57
N PHE A 234 5.41 -3.17 12.13
CA PHE A 234 5.10 -2.90 10.73
C PHE A 234 5.92 -1.73 10.17
N ALA A 235 5.91 -0.58 10.84
CA ALA A 235 6.61 0.62 10.42
C ALA A 235 8.12 0.43 10.39
N LEU A 236 8.71 -0.19 11.42
CA LEU A 236 10.13 -0.53 11.45
C LEU A 236 10.49 -1.44 10.28
N THR A 237 9.73 -2.51 10.08
CA THR A 237 9.97 -3.48 9.00
C THR A 237 9.84 -2.83 7.62
N ASP A 238 8.83 -1.99 7.41
CA ASP A 238 8.56 -1.29 6.15
C ASP A 238 9.57 -0.19 5.82
N LEU A 239 10.03 0.56 6.83
CA LEU A 239 11.00 1.65 6.67
C LEU A 239 12.44 1.16 6.58
N THR A 240 12.75 -0.04 7.07
CA THR A 240 14.12 -0.59 7.09
C THR A 240 14.26 -1.78 6.12
N ILE A 241 13.83 -2.96 6.55
CA ILE A 241 14.09 -4.25 5.89
C ILE A 241 13.36 -4.35 4.55
N LEU A 242 12.06 -4.07 4.54
CA LEU A 242 11.21 -4.21 3.36
C LEU A 242 11.23 -2.97 2.48
N HIS A 243 11.96 -1.92 2.85
CA HIS A 243 12.04 -0.69 2.07
C HIS A 243 12.39 -0.95 0.61
N LYS A 244 13.23 -1.96 0.31
CA LYS A 244 13.57 -2.35 -1.08
C LYS A 244 12.33 -2.70 -1.92
N PHE A 245 11.33 -3.31 -1.29
CA PHE A 245 10.15 -3.89 -1.92
C PHE A 245 8.94 -2.93 -1.90
N THR A 246 8.80 -2.13 -0.84
CA THR A 246 7.60 -1.33 -0.57
C THR A 246 7.81 0.18 -0.83
N LYS A 247 8.82 0.55 -1.61
CA LYS A 247 9.23 1.96 -1.85
C LYS A 247 8.09 2.90 -2.22
N TYR A 248 7.12 2.37 -2.97
CA TYR A 248 6.01 3.13 -3.58
C TYR A 248 4.65 2.75 -2.98
N VAL A 249 4.64 2.10 -1.81
CA VAL A 249 3.41 1.69 -1.13
C VAL A 249 3.24 2.55 0.12
N LEU A 250 2.19 3.35 0.13
CA LEU A 250 1.90 4.30 1.22
C LEU A 250 0.53 4.04 1.85
N THR A 251 -0.38 3.39 1.13
CA THR A 251 -1.78 3.27 1.49
C THR A 251 -2.09 2.60 2.84
N PRO A 252 -1.30 1.65 3.39
CA PRO A 252 -1.57 1.15 4.75
C PRO A 252 -1.51 2.25 5.81
N TYR A 253 -0.55 3.17 5.71
CA TYR A 253 -0.41 4.28 6.64
C TYR A 253 -1.61 5.23 6.54
N ILE A 254 -2.10 5.45 5.32
CA ILE A 254 -3.30 6.28 5.08
C ILE A 254 -4.53 5.62 5.71
N ALA A 255 -4.76 4.33 5.47
CA ALA A 255 -5.89 3.61 6.07
C ALA A 255 -5.87 3.69 7.61
N ILE A 256 -4.71 3.46 8.23
CA ILE A 256 -4.56 3.49 9.67
C ILE A 256 -4.74 4.92 10.22
N ALA A 257 -4.16 5.93 9.57
CA ALA A 257 -4.32 7.32 10.00
C ALA A 257 -5.77 7.79 9.89
N VAL A 258 -6.44 7.48 8.78
CA VAL A 258 -7.87 7.80 8.58
C VAL A 258 -8.72 7.11 9.64
N ALA A 259 -8.44 5.85 9.97
CA ALA A 259 -9.18 5.13 10.98
C ALA A 259 -8.97 5.70 12.39
N LEU A 260 -7.72 5.97 12.79
CA LEU A 260 -7.44 6.60 14.09
C LEU A 260 -8.06 8.00 14.19
N ALA A 261 -8.06 8.78 13.10
CA ALA A 261 -8.78 10.05 13.05
C ALA A 261 -10.29 9.85 13.23
N GLY A 262 -10.89 8.86 12.57
CA GLY A 262 -12.29 8.48 12.76
C GLY A 262 -12.63 8.06 14.18
N MET A 263 -11.74 7.34 14.85
CA MET A 263 -11.91 6.97 16.26
C MET A 263 -11.91 8.20 17.17
N LEU A 264 -11.05 9.19 16.92
CA LEU A 264 -11.03 10.45 17.66
C LEU A 264 -12.29 11.28 17.40
N LEU A 265 -12.69 11.42 16.15
CA LEU A 265 -13.88 12.19 15.78
C LEU A 265 -15.13 11.68 16.50
N LYS A 266 -15.27 10.35 16.66
CA LYS A 266 -16.41 9.75 17.36
C LYS A 266 -16.27 9.78 18.89
N ASN A 267 -15.07 9.56 19.43
CA ASN A 267 -14.89 9.25 20.86
C ASN A 267 -14.02 10.26 21.63
N TRP A 268 -13.75 11.45 21.08
CA TRP A 268 -12.88 12.43 21.75
C TRP A 268 -13.45 12.91 23.08
N ARG A 269 -12.67 12.71 24.13
CA ARG A 269 -12.94 13.14 25.49
C ARG A 269 -11.62 13.48 26.18
N ALA A 270 -11.45 14.72 26.60
CA ALA A 270 -10.17 15.20 27.15
C ALA A 270 -9.76 14.48 28.45
N ASP A 271 -10.72 13.90 29.17
CA ASP A 271 -10.56 13.09 30.37
C ASP A 271 -10.29 11.60 30.08
N SER A 272 -10.43 11.14 28.83
CA SER A 272 -10.28 9.74 28.46
C SER A 272 -8.84 9.39 28.10
N ILE A 273 -8.25 8.44 28.84
CA ILE A 273 -6.94 7.86 28.55
C ILE A 273 -6.90 7.29 27.13
N ASN A 274 -7.98 6.64 26.70
CA ASN A 274 -8.07 6.04 25.36
C ASN A 274 -8.05 7.10 24.27
N ALA A 275 -8.79 8.21 24.43
CA ALA A 275 -8.79 9.30 23.47
C ALA A 275 -7.40 9.95 23.34
N ILE A 276 -6.73 10.19 24.47
CA ILE A 276 -5.34 10.72 24.47
C ILE A 276 -4.39 9.72 23.79
N PHE A 277 -4.51 8.43 24.09
CA PHE A 277 -3.69 7.39 23.46
C PHE A 277 -3.88 7.39 21.95
N ILE A 278 -5.13 7.37 21.46
CA ILE A 278 -5.44 7.38 20.03
C ILE A 278 -4.85 8.63 19.36
N ALA A 279 -4.91 9.80 20.00
CA ALA A 279 -4.34 11.05 19.47
C ALA A 279 -2.82 10.97 19.33
N VAL A 280 -2.12 10.54 20.38
CA VAL A 280 -0.66 10.33 20.33
C VAL A 280 -0.29 9.30 19.27
N PHE A 281 -1.05 8.21 19.19
CA PHE A 281 -0.81 7.16 18.22
C PHE A 281 -1.05 7.64 16.78
N LEU A 282 -2.09 8.46 16.54
CA LEU A 282 -2.34 9.09 15.24
C LEU A 282 -1.16 9.98 14.83
N VAL A 283 -0.66 10.84 15.73
CA VAL A 283 0.51 11.69 15.46
C VAL A 283 1.71 10.82 15.06
N PHE A 284 1.96 9.73 15.78
CA PHE A 284 3.03 8.80 15.46
C PHE A 284 2.87 8.17 14.07
N VAL A 285 1.67 7.68 13.74
CA VAL A 285 1.36 7.10 12.41
C VAL A 285 1.57 8.12 11.30
N VAL A 286 1.13 9.37 11.50
CA VAL A 286 1.29 10.46 10.53
C VAL A 286 2.76 10.80 10.32
N ILE A 287 3.58 10.86 11.37
CA ILE A 287 5.03 11.06 11.26
C ILE A 287 5.66 9.94 10.42
N CYS A 288 5.33 8.67 10.71
CA CYS A 288 5.82 7.55 9.91
C CYS A 288 5.37 7.63 8.44
N ALA A 289 4.13 8.05 8.18
CA ALA A 289 3.59 8.25 6.84
C ALA A 289 4.35 9.35 6.08
N ILE A 290 4.65 10.47 6.73
CA ILE A 290 5.44 11.58 6.17
C ILE A 290 6.86 11.11 5.85
N ILE A 291 7.52 10.41 6.77
CA ILE A 291 8.86 9.85 6.54
C ILE A 291 8.83 8.92 5.31
N LYS A 292 7.83 8.04 5.22
CA LYS A 292 7.66 7.13 4.09
C LYS A 292 7.48 7.91 2.78
N PHE A 293 6.62 8.93 2.80
CA PHE A 293 6.33 9.78 1.64
C PHE A 293 7.58 10.54 1.16
N ILE A 294 8.33 11.16 2.07
CA ILE A 294 9.58 11.86 1.74
C ILE A 294 10.58 10.88 1.11
N ARG A 295 10.77 9.69 1.69
CA ARG A 295 11.68 8.67 1.13
C ARG A 295 11.24 8.20 -0.26
N MET A 296 9.94 8.06 -0.48
CA MET A 296 9.37 7.75 -1.80
C MET A 296 9.70 8.88 -2.80
N LEU A 297 9.47 10.14 -2.46
CA LEU A 297 9.78 11.30 -3.31
C LEU A 297 11.27 11.40 -3.64
N ILE A 298 12.15 11.28 -2.65
CA ILE A 298 13.61 11.28 -2.84
C ILE A 298 14.01 10.18 -3.84
N HIS A 299 13.42 8.99 -3.71
CA HIS A 299 13.72 7.89 -4.62
C HIS A 299 13.26 8.18 -6.06
N ILE A 300 12.06 8.76 -6.24
CA ILE A 300 11.54 9.16 -7.56
C ILE A 300 12.45 10.21 -8.20
N VAL A 301 12.81 11.26 -7.46
CA VAL A 301 13.69 12.34 -7.96
C VAL A 301 15.07 11.79 -8.35
N ARG A 302 15.68 10.94 -7.50
CA ARG A 302 16.97 10.29 -7.81
C ARG A 302 16.88 9.37 -9.03
N ALA A 303 15.76 8.67 -9.20
CA ALA A 303 15.54 7.82 -10.37
C ALA A 303 15.44 8.64 -11.66
N ASN A 304 14.80 9.82 -11.63
CA ASN A 304 14.67 10.70 -12.78
C ASN A 304 15.98 11.39 -13.17
N ARG A 305 16.81 11.79 -12.19
CA ARG A 305 18.13 12.41 -12.47
C ARG A 305 19.09 11.50 -13.24
N LYS A 306 19.00 10.18 -13.05
CA LYS A 306 19.87 9.21 -13.76
C LYS A 306 19.50 9.01 -15.24
N VAL A 307 18.38 9.58 -15.71
CA VAL A 307 17.88 9.37 -17.08
C VAL A 307 18.25 10.53 -18.02
N THR A 308 18.72 11.67 -17.51
CA THR A 308 19.21 12.78 -18.34
C THR A 308 20.62 12.45 -18.84
N PRO A 309 20.84 12.27 -20.16
CA PRO A 309 22.19 12.04 -20.69
C PRO A 309 23.06 13.29 -20.50
N PRO A 310 24.39 13.15 -20.36
CA PRO A 310 25.29 14.29 -20.38
C PRO A 310 25.11 15.03 -21.71
N SER A 311 24.93 16.35 -21.63
CA SER A 311 24.88 17.25 -22.77
C SER A 311 26.09 16.99 -23.68
N ILE A 312 25.84 16.67 -24.94
CA ILE A 312 26.88 16.53 -25.96
C ILE A 312 27.59 17.88 -26.07
N THR A 313 28.78 17.98 -25.48
CA THR A 313 29.71 19.05 -25.81
C THR A 313 30.12 18.81 -27.26
N ILE A 314 29.57 19.61 -28.17
CA ILE A 314 30.00 19.62 -29.57
C ILE A 314 31.41 20.22 -29.56
N SER A 315 32.43 19.35 -29.59
CA SER A 315 33.79 19.75 -29.93
C SER A 315 33.77 20.14 -31.41
N THR A 316 33.81 21.43 -31.70
CA THR A 316 34.02 21.95 -33.05
C THR A 316 35.39 21.47 -33.54
N VAL A 317 35.42 20.40 -34.34
CA VAL A 317 36.63 19.98 -35.05
C VAL A 317 36.82 20.95 -36.22
N THR A 318 37.72 21.92 -36.05
CA THR A 318 38.26 22.71 -37.16
C THR A 318 39.12 21.81 -38.05
N ASN A 319 38.61 21.50 -39.24
CA ASN A 319 39.36 20.84 -40.30
C ASN A 319 40.48 21.77 -40.80
N SER A 320 41.74 21.34 -40.69
CA SER A 320 42.85 21.88 -41.46
C SER A 320 43.42 20.79 -42.38
N THR A 321 43.11 20.97 -43.66
CA THR A 321 43.93 20.71 -44.87
C THR A 321 44.65 19.36 -45.06
N VAL A 322 44.17 18.68 -46.10
CA VAL A 322 44.79 17.61 -46.89
C VAL A 322 46.07 18.09 -47.58
N THR A 323 47.15 17.29 -47.50
CA THR A 323 48.13 17.14 -48.59
C THR A 323 48.64 15.71 -48.66
N ASN A 324 48.60 15.18 -49.88
CA ASN A 324 48.99 13.82 -50.31
C ASN A 324 50.50 13.54 -50.20
N GLY A 325 50.84 12.26 -50.04
CA GLY A 325 52.18 11.71 -50.30
C GLY A 325 52.18 10.19 -50.28
N ASN A 326 52.34 9.58 -51.46
CA ASN A 326 52.52 8.14 -51.71
C ASN A 326 53.82 7.59 -51.12
N SER A 327 53.82 6.32 -50.65
CA SER A 327 54.73 5.23 -51.11
C SER A 327 54.69 3.97 -50.22
N THR A 328 54.36 2.83 -50.84
CA THR A 328 54.89 1.44 -50.71
C THR A 328 55.57 0.94 -49.43
N ASP A 329 55.07 -0.15 -48.83
CA ASP A 329 55.70 -1.50 -48.76
C ASP A 329 55.07 -2.41 -47.66
N TYR A 330 54.99 -3.72 -47.92
CA TYR A 330 54.63 -4.84 -47.02
C TYR A 330 55.92 -5.55 -46.50
N PRO A 331 55.87 -6.62 -45.66
CA PRO A 331 55.18 -6.86 -44.38
C PRO A 331 56.15 -7.39 -43.28
N THR A 332 55.75 -7.51 -41.99
CA THR A 332 56.08 -8.64 -41.07
C THR A 332 55.54 -8.49 -39.62
N THR A 333 54.85 -9.55 -39.17
CA THR A 333 54.83 -10.26 -37.86
C THR A 333 55.37 -9.58 -36.57
N ASN A 334 54.56 -9.48 -35.51
CA ASN A 334 54.49 -10.44 -34.37
C ASN A 334 53.72 -9.91 -33.14
N GLU A 335 53.07 -10.88 -32.49
CA GLU A 335 52.50 -11.00 -31.14
C GLU A 335 52.75 -9.90 -30.08
N THR A 336 51.72 -9.56 -29.31
CA THR A 336 51.74 -9.72 -27.84
C THR A 336 50.35 -9.59 -27.20
N SER A 337 50.15 -10.44 -26.20
CA SER A 337 49.02 -10.66 -25.31
C SER A 337 48.58 -9.44 -24.49
N PHE A 338 47.28 -9.35 -24.17
CA PHE A 338 46.83 -8.69 -22.94
C PHE A 338 45.64 -9.44 -22.31
N SER A 339 45.91 -9.99 -21.14
CA SER A 339 44.97 -10.49 -20.14
C SER A 339 44.95 -9.46 -19.02
N SER A 340 43.77 -9.03 -18.56
CA SER A 340 43.52 -8.76 -17.14
C SER A 340 42.05 -8.46 -16.91
N ASP A 341 41.51 -9.18 -15.93
CA ASP A 341 40.23 -9.01 -15.27
C ASP A 341 40.01 -7.57 -14.75
N ASN A 342 38.76 -7.10 -14.79
CA ASN A 342 38.29 -6.00 -13.95
C ASN A 342 37.14 -6.50 -13.07
N ASN A 343 37.48 -6.75 -11.81
CA ASN A 343 36.58 -6.74 -10.67
C ASN A 343 36.39 -5.28 -10.23
N ASP A 344 35.20 -4.71 -10.45
CA ASP A 344 34.82 -3.45 -9.80
C ASP A 344 33.98 -3.75 -8.55
N VAL A 345 34.64 -3.57 -7.42
CA VAL A 345 34.06 -3.49 -6.07
C VAL A 345 33.74 -2.02 -5.80
N ASP A 346 32.46 -1.69 -5.68
CA ASP A 346 31.97 -0.37 -5.25
C ASP A 346 32.28 -0.19 -3.74
N VAL A 347 33.29 0.62 -3.44
CA VAL A 347 33.48 1.28 -2.13
C VAL A 347 33.49 2.76 -2.42
N ASP A 348 32.57 3.52 -1.81
CA ASP A 348 32.91 4.81 -1.20
C ASP A 348 31.71 5.39 -0.42
N GLU A 349 31.90 5.41 0.89
CA GLU A 349 31.18 6.20 1.89
C GLU A 349 32.27 6.98 2.64
N ILE A 350 32.43 8.29 2.38
CA ILE A 350 33.15 9.20 3.29
C ILE A 350 32.46 10.58 3.33
N ILE A 351 32.14 10.98 4.56
CA ILE A 351 31.58 12.25 5.03
C ILE A 351 32.69 13.33 5.10
N PRO A 352 32.36 14.64 5.03
CA PRO A 352 32.99 15.52 6.00
C PRO A 352 32.02 16.46 6.73
N VAL A 353 32.30 16.55 8.04
CA VAL A 353 31.80 17.48 9.05
C VAL A 353 32.41 18.86 8.82
N ILE A 354 31.61 19.94 8.88
CA ILE A 354 32.11 21.30 9.09
C ILE A 354 31.25 22.00 10.15
N ILE A 355 31.93 22.45 11.21
CA ILE A 355 31.46 23.29 12.30
C ILE A 355 31.74 24.75 11.91
N THR A 356 30.80 25.68 12.12
CA THR A 356 31.06 27.03 12.66
C THR A 356 29.75 27.69 13.09
N ASN A 357 29.81 28.36 14.24
CA ASN A 357 28.84 29.36 14.73
C ASN A 357 29.67 30.64 14.99
N PRO A 358 29.08 31.85 14.86
CA PRO A 358 28.78 32.59 16.10
C PRO A 358 27.52 33.50 16.07
N VAL A 359 26.75 33.44 17.17
CA VAL A 359 26.21 34.48 18.09
C VAL A 359 25.75 35.88 17.60
N ALA A 360 24.68 36.36 18.26
CA ALA A 360 24.13 37.74 18.46
C ALA A 360 22.94 38.12 17.54
N ASP A 361 21.78 38.67 17.94
CA ASP A 361 21.24 39.25 19.19
C ASP A 361 19.69 39.23 19.14
N GLU A 362 19.01 39.19 20.31
CA GLU A 362 17.60 39.58 20.48
C GLU A 362 17.48 41.11 20.74
N PRO A 363 16.30 41.73 20.53
CA PRO A 363 15.47 42.05 21.71
C PRO A 363 13.93 41.98 21.51
N VAL A 364 13.28 41.33 22.47
CA VAL A 364 12.23 41.83 23.40
C VAL A 364 11.12 42.80 22.92
N GLU A 365 9.88 42.40 23.29
CA GLU A 365 8.70 43.17 23.76
C GLU A 365 7.49 43.36 22.83
N ARG A 366 6.32 42.77 23.19
CA ARG A 366 5.26 43.41 24.01
C ARG A 366 3.91 42.66 23.91
N ARG A 367 3.22 42.54 25.05
CA ARG A 367 1.95 41.83 25.30
C ARG A 367 0.69 42.70 25.09
N GLU A 368 -0.41 41.98 24.78
CA GLU A 368 -1.83 42.15 25.23
C GLU A 368 -2.71 43.34 24.77
N PRO A 369 -4.07 43.30 24.91
CA PRO A 369 -5.03 42.17 24.84
C PRO A 369 -6.38 42.49 24.11
N LEU A 370 -7.24 41.45 24.00
CA LEU A 370 -8.72 41.37 23.90
C LEU A 370 -9.55 42.40 23.11
N ALA A 371 -10.42 41.89 22.22
CA ALA A 371 -11.79 42.40 22.05
C ALA A 371 -12.76 41.31 21.56
N THR A 372 -13.84 41.15 22.34
CA THR A 372 -15.07 40.39 22.12
C THR A 372 -16.04 41.11 21.18
N VAL A 373 -16.64 40.43 20.19
CA VAL A 373 -17.82 40.87 19.41
C VAL A 373 -18.56 39.60 18.94
N SER A 374 -19.57 39.14 19.69
CA SER A 374 -21.03 39.30 19.50
C SER A 374 -21.62 38.49 18.34
N GLU A 375 -22.54 37.60 18.73
CA GLU A 375 -23.42 36.78 17.91
C GLU A 375 -24.41 37.63 17.07
N GLU A 376 -24.67 37.20 15.83
CA GLU A 376 -25.92 37.49 15.12
C GLU A 376 -26.34 36.24 14.30
N PRO A 377 -27.66 35.98 14.11
CA PRO A 377 -28.17 34.70 13.65
C PRO A 377 -28.34 34.66 12.12
N GLU A 378 -27.85 33.61 11.47
CA GLU A 378 -28.14 33.33 10.07
C GLU A 378 -29.44 32.52 9.92
N HIS A 379 -30.37 33.07 9.15
CA HIS A 379 -31.55 32.40 8.59
C HIS A 379 -31.16 31.34 7.54
N PRO A 380 -31.96 30.28 7.35
CA PRO A 380 -31.58 29.13 6.53
C PRO A 380 -31.73 29.41 5.03
N LEU A 381 -30.67 29.17 4.27
CA LEU A 381 -30.68 29.01 2.82
C LEU A 381 -30.92 27.53 2.44
N PRO A 382 -31.53 27.27 1.27
CA PRO A 382 -32.17 25.99 0.96
C PRO A 382 -31.19 24.87 0.63
N ASP A 383 -31.60 23.66 1.00
CA ASP A 383 -30.92 22.38 0.83
C ASP A 383 -30.30 22.17 -0.55
N ARG A 384 -28.97 22.14 -0.57
CA ARG A 384 -28.15 21.65 -1.70
C ARG A 384 -27.54 20.28 -1.42
N ASN A 385 -28.04 19.56 -0.41
CA ASN A 385 -27.48 18.30 0.10
C ASN A 385 -28.25 17.04 -0.30
N LEU A 386 -29.22 17.12 -1.22
CA LEU A 386 -30.07 15.96 -1.54
C LEU A 386 -29.39 14.85 -2.36
N PHE A 387 -28.16 15.02 -2.84
CA PHE A 387 -27.48 14.03 -3.69
C PHE A 387 -26.29 13.32 -3.03
N LEU A 388 -25.85 13.75 -1.84
CA LEU A 388 -24.75 13.12 -1.11
C LEU A 388 -25.21 12.42 0.18
N SER A 389 -26.40 12.76 0.71
CA SER A 389 -26.94 12.11 1.92
C SER A 389 -27.43 10.69 1.69
N GLU A 390 -27.83 10.32 0.46
CA GLU A 390 -28.28 8.96 0.16
C GLU A 390 -27.15 7.93 0.02
N PHE A 391 -25.88 8.36 -0.06
CA PHE A 391 -24.74 7.41 -0.09
C PHE A 391 -24.05 7.25 1.27
N VAL A 392 -24.27 8.19 2.20
CA VAL A 392 -23.60 8.26 3.52
C VAL A 392 -24.38 7.53 4.62
N LEU A 393 -25.68 7.27 4.41
CA LEU A 393 -26.48 6.39 5.29
C LEU A 393 -26.27 4.88 5.03
N TYR A 394 -25.37 4.49 4.11
CA TYR A 394 -25.15 3.11 3.69
C TYR A 394 -23.74 2.58 3.98
N ASN A 395 -23.19 2.88 5.15
CA ASN A 395 -22.14 2.05 5.77
C ASN A 395 -22.23 2.05 7.28
#